data_AF-A0A1D1YS23-F1
#
_entry.id   AF-A0A1D1YS23-F1
#
_cell.length_a   1.000
_cell.length_b   1.000
_cell.length_c   1.000
_cell.angle_alpha   90.00
_cell.angle_beta   90.00
_cell.angle_gamma   90.00
#
_symmetry.space_group_name_H-M   'P 1'
#
loop_
_entity.id
_entity.type
_entity.pdbx_description
1 polymer ?
#
loop_
_entity_poly.entity_id
_entity_poly.type
_entity_poly.pdbx_seq_one_letter_code
_entity_poly.pdbx_strand_id
1 'polypeptide(L)'
;MDQINKEILQEVIKMGFDVNHLFEALHNRIQNEATVAYYLLLDNQSCASNGYLGADFQETMEYGIASMISPAASMMAHQRQYIDQQEMGLGSHFPVKWDLGLKSWADPCEIMAEVLKVLQELNVFWKQIGHYGLKCRWFPGFTNHPESLVNEHLPADLSFGHNSAILNEEYDVVMSPNTVKFEVQLYKTESEKYLLDLQRVKGPQLLFLDLCAAFRAQLRVL
;
A
#
# COMPACT_ATOMS: atom_id res chain seq x y z
N MET A 1 5.56 22.27 -23.07
CA MET A 1 6.40 23.16 -22.24
C MET A 1 5.60 23.42 -20.99
N ASP A 2 6.04 22.89 -19.87
CA ASP A 2 5.35 23.04 -18.60
C ASP A 2 5.30 24.54 -18.27
N GLN A 3 4.10 25.07 -18.08
CA GLN A 3 3.90 26.48 -17.79
C GLN A 3 4.51 26.76 -16.41
N ILE A 4 5.68 27.41 -16.39
CA ILE A 4 6.41 27.70 -15.15
C ILE A 4 5.49 28.53 -14.24
N ASN A 5 5.22 28.00 -13.04
CA ASN A 5 4.35 28.65 -12.08
C ASN A 5 5.12 29.82 -11.42
N LYS A 6 4.65 31.04 -11.70
CA LYS A 6 5.28 32.28 -11.24
C LYS A 6 5.23 32.45 -9.72
N GLU A 7 4.21 31.92 -9.06
CA GLU A 7 4.03 32.03 -7.61
C GLU A 7 5.09 31.21 -6.89
N ILE A 8 5.27 29.96 -7.31
CA ILE A 8 6.32 29.08 -6.78
C ILE A 8 7.71 29.64 -7.09
N LEU A 9 7.91 30.20 -8.28
CA LEU A 9 9.17 30.86 -8.62
C LEU A 9 9.51 31.98 -7.63
N GLN A 10 8.54 32.84 -7.30
CA GLN A 10 8.74 33.91 -6.32
C GLN A 10 9.02 33.37 -4.91
N GLU A 11 8.39 32.26 -4.53
CA GLU A 11 8.64 31.61 -3.25
C GLU A 11 10.07 31.04 -3.16
N VAL A 12 10.56 30.38 -4.21
CA VAL A 12 11.95 29.90 -4.28
C VAL A 12 12.94 31.08 -4.26
N ILE A 13 12.65 32.17 -4.97
CA ILE A 13 13.51 33.38 -4.95
C ILE A 13 13.55 33.99 -3.54
N LYS A 14 12.43 34.02 -2.82
CA LYS A 14 12.36 34.49 -1.42
C LYS A 14 13.22 33.64 -0.48
N MET A 15 13.44 32.36 -0.78
CA MET A 15 14.34 31.47 -0.03
C MET A 15 15.82 31.74 -0.31
N GLY A 16 16.16 32.68 -1.21
CA GLY A 16 17.53 33.14 -1.46
C GLY A 16 18.18 32.57 -2.72
N PHE A 17 17.44 31.88 -3.59
CA PHE A 17 17.96 31.38 -4.86
C PHE A 17 18.01 32.48 -5.93
N ASP A 18 19.07 32.49 -6.74
CA ASP A 18 19.21 33.43 -7.85
C ASP A 18 18.19 33.17 -8.96
N VAL A 19 17.56 34.25 -9.42
CA VAL A 19 16.46 34.22 -10.41
C VAL A 19 16.94 33.69 -11.75
N ASN A 20 18.10 34.15 -12.22
CA ASN A 20 18.62 33.82 -13.55
C ASN A 20 19.06 32.36 -13.59
N HIS A 21 19.77 31.93 -12.54
CA HIS A 21 20.21 30.56 -12.37
C HIS A 21 19.03 29.59 -12.27
N LEU A 22 17.95 29.93 -11.54
CA LEU A 22 16.75 29.11 -11.46
C LEU A 22 16.02 29.01 -12.81
N PHE A 23 15.88 30.12 -13.52
CA PHE A 23 15.20 30.13 -14.82
C PHE A 23 15.97 29.33 -15.88
N GLU A 24 17.30 29.49 -15.93
CA GLU A 24 18.18 28.73 -16.81
C GLU A 24 18.15 27.23 -16.47
N ALA A 25 18.19 26.89 -15.18
CA ALA A 25 18.14 25.50 -14.73
C ALA A 25 16.80 24.82 -15.06
N LEU A 26 15.67 25.53 -14.90
CA LEU A 26 14.35 25.03 -15.27
C LEU A 26 14.22 24.87 -16.80
N HIS A 27 14.74 25.82 -17.57
CA HIS A 27 14.73 25.77 -19.03
C HIS A 27 15.55 24.58 -19.56
N ASN A 28 16.74 24.37 -18.98
CA ASN A 28 17.68 23.33 -19.40
C ASN A 28 17.45 21.96 -18.72
N ARG A 29 16.39 21.83 -17.89
CA ARG A 29 16.09 20.62 -17.09
C ARG A 29 17.28 20.11 -16.28
N ILE A 30 18.05 21.04 -15.70
CA ILE A 30 19.21 20.73 -14.86
C ILE A 30 18.71 20.39 -13.46
N GLN A 31 19.12 19.24 -12.92
CA GLN A 31 18.84 18.87 -11.53
C GLN A 31 19.84 19.55 -10.60
N ASN A 32 19.39 20.60 -9.92
CA ASN A 32 20.16 21.36 -8.95
C ASN A 32 19.27 21.69 -7.73
N GLU A 33 19.85 22.20 -6.65
CA GLU A 33 19.10 22.51 -5.43
C GLU A 33 17.91 23.45 -5.68
N ALA A 34 18.07 24.41 -6.60
CA ALA A 34 17.03 25.39 -6.94
C ALA A 34 15.84 24.74 -7.68
N THR A 35 16.08 23.83 -8.63
CA THR A 35 15.02 23.11 -9.33
C THR A 35 14.35 22.07 -8.43
N VAL A 36 15.11 21.42 -7.54
CA VAL A 36 14.53 20.55 -6.50
C VAL A 36 13.60 21.34 -5.58
N ALA A 37 14.04 22.51 -5.09
CA ALA A 37 13.20 23.38 -4.26
C ALA A 37 11.92 23.82 -5.00
N TYR A 38 12.03 24.20 -6.28
CA TYR A 38 10.88 24.54 -7.12
C TYR A 38 9.89 23.37 -7.26
N TYR A 39 10.36 22.17 -7.61
CA TYR A 39 9.48 21.02 -7.81
C TYR A 39 8.88 20.51 -6.50
N LEU A 40 9.58 20.61 -5.37
CA LEU A 40 9.04 20.28 -4.05
C LEU A 40 7.90 21.23 -3.66
N LEU A 41 8.06 22.54 -3.89
CA LEU A 41 6.99 23.51 -3.63
C LEU A 41 5.80 23.32 -4.58
N LEU A 42 6.08 22.98 -5.84
CA LEU A 42 5.05 22.63 -6.82
C LEU A 42 4.24 21.42 -6.39
N ASP A 43 4.91 20.33 -5.98
CA ASP A 43 4.26 19.09 -5.56
C ASP A 43 3.40 19.30 -4.30
N ASN A 44 3.93 20.05 -3.32
CA ASN A 44 3.20 20.41 -2.09
C ASN A 44 1.91 21.19 -2.38
N GLN A 45 1.93 22.13 -3.33
CA GLN A 45 0.73 22.87 -3.71
C GLN A 45 -0.29 21.97 -4.42
N SER A 46 0.15 21.08 -5.31
CA SER A 46 -0.76 20.12 -5.94
C SER A 46 -1.36 19.14 -4.93
N CYS A 47 -0.58 18.61 -3.98
CA CYS A 47 -1.13 17.74 -2.93
C CYS A 47 -2.10 18.46 -2.00
N ALA A 48 -1.89 19.75 -1.73
CA ALA A 48 -2.76 20.55 -0.87
C ALA A 48 -4.03 21.04 -1.59
N SER A 49 -3.97 21.32 -2.90
CA SER A 49 -5.09 21.90 -3.66
C SER A 49 -5.88 20.88 -4.49
N ASN A 50 -5.33 19.71 -4.79
CA ASN A 50 -6.04 18.67 -5.54
C ASN A 50 -5.38 17.31 -5.30
N GLY A 51 -6.03 16.45 -4.49
CA GLY A 51 -5.64 15.06 -4.36
C GLY A 51 -5.37 14.45 -5.74
N TYR A 52 -4.25 13.75 -5.87
CA TYR A 52 -3.62 13.28 -7.12
C TYR A 52 -4.50 12.40 -8.05
N LEU A 53 -5.76 12.16 -7.69
CA LEU A 53 -6.82 11.58 -8.53
C LEU A 53 -8.18 12.20 -8.13
N GLY A 54 -8.28 13.53 -8.14
CA GLY A 54 -9.54 14.25 -8.10
C GLY A 54 -10.30 14.04 -9.42
N ALA A 55 -10.77 12.82 -9.67
CA ALA A 55 -12.08 12.73 -10.29
C ALA A 55 -12.99 13.38 -9.25
N ASP A 56 -13.47 14.59 -9.53
CA ASP A 56 -14.44 15.26 -8.68
C ASP A 56 -15.53 14.24 -8.34
N PHE A 57 -15.54 13.77 -7.09
CA PHE A 57 -16.57 12.89 -6.59
C PHE A 57 -17.82 13.75 -6.46
N GLN A 58 -18.56 13.86 -7.57
CA GLN A 58 -19.90 14.40 -7.53
C GLN A 58 -20.78 13.33 -6.89
N GLU A 59 -20.79 13.36 -5.55
CA GLU A 59 -21.75 12.66 -4.71
C GLU A 59 -23.14 13.12 -5.16
N THR A 60 -23.71 12.39 -6.13
CA THR A 60 -25.09 12.58 -6.55
C THR A 60 -25.92 12.06 -5.39
N MET A 61 -26.20 12.97 -4.47
CA MET A 61 -27.15 12.82 -3.39
C MET A 61 -28.41 12.13 -3.94
N GLU A 62 -28.82 11.09 -3.23
CA GLU A 62 -29.99 10.25 -3.48
C GLU A 62 -31.14 10.99 -4.18
N TYR A 63 -31.30 10.76 -5.48
CA TYR A 63 -32.61 10.78 -6.11
C TYR A 63 -32.67 9.67 -7.16
N GLY A 64 -33.69 8.82 -7.01
CA GLY A 64 -33.82 7.50 -7.62
C GLY A 64 -33.38 7.40 -9.08
N ILE A 65 -32.56 6.38 -9.35
CA ILE A 65 -32.33 5.87 -10.69
C ILE A 65 -33.60 5.12 -11.13
N ALA A 66 -34.61 5.91 -11.47
CA ALA A 66 -35.79 5.52 -12.21
C ALA A 66 -36.12 6.63 -13.22
N SER A 67 -35.14 7.01 -14.05
CA SER A 67 -35.41 7.87 -15.21
C SER A 67 -34.27 7.86 -16.22
N MET A 68 -33.92 6.70 -16.77
CA MET A 68 -33.28 6.62 -18.08
C MET A 68 -33.77 5.38 -18.84
N ILE A 69 -35.10 5.26 -18.99
CA ILE A 69 -35.69 4.43 -20.05
C ILE A 69 -36.94 5.15 -20.55
N SER A 70 -36.79 6.06 -21.51
CA SER A 70 -37.92 6.55 -22.29
C SER A 70 -38.44 5.42 -23.19
N PRO A 71 -39.74 5.07 -23.15
CA PRO A 71 -40.31 4.06 -24.03
C PRO A 71 -40.87 4.73 -25.28
N ALA A 72 -40.25 4.52 -26.44
CA ALA A 72 -40.85 4.88 -27.71
C ALA A 72 -40.44 3.90 -28.81
N ALA A 73 -41.43 3.12 -29.26
CA ALA A 73 -41.48 2.36 -30.50
C ALA A 73 -40.52 1.15 -30.62
N SER A 74 -40.89 -0.02 -31.12
CA SER A 74 -42.17 -0.59 -31.53
C SER A 74 -41.97 -2.10 -31.63
N MET A 75 -43.09 -2.79 -31.50
CA MET A 75 -43.42 -4.19 -31.73
C MET A 75 -42.50 -5.01 -32.66
N MET A 76 -42.24 -6.27 -32.30
CA MET A 76 -42.67 -7.46 -33.07
C MET A 76 -42.29 -8.75 -32.32
N ALA A 77 -43.19 -9.71 -32.44
CA ALA A 77 -43.33 -10.93 -31.66
C ALA A 77 -42.34 -12.05 -32.00
N HIS A 78 -42.03 -12.93 -31.03
CA HIS A 78 -42.54 -14.31 -30.97
C HIS A 78 -41.74 -15.14 -29.93
N GLN A 79 -42.43 -15.47 -28.83
CA GLN A 79 -42.55 -16.83 -28.28
C GLN A 79 -41.29 -17.73 -28.26
N ARG A 80 -40.77 -18.01 -27.06
CA ARG A 80 -40.48 -19.37 -26.59
C ARG A 80 -40.29 -19.45 -25.08
N GLN A 81 -40.79 -20.55 -24.53
CA GLN A 81 -41.06 -20.84 -23.13
C GLN A 81 -39.83 -21.28 -22.32
N TYR A 82 -39.88 -20.97 -21.03
CA TYR A 82 -39.43 -21.76 -19.87
C TYR A 82 -38.00 -22.31 -19.85
N ILE A 83 -37.11 -21.63 -19.12
CA ILE A 83 -36.21 -22.27 -18.15
C ILE A 83 -36.28 -21.44 -16.87
N ASP A 84 -36.74 -22.10 -15.81
CA ASP A 84 -36.56 -21.70 -14.42
C ASP A 84 -35.05 -21.67 -14.12
N GLN A 85 -34.44 -20.49 -14.18
CA GLN A 85 -33.09 -20.27 -13.68
C GLN A 85 -33.21 -19.44 -12.42
N GLN A 86 -33.18 -20.19 -11.31
CA GLN A 86 -32.74 -19.80 -9.97
C GLN A 86 -32.32 -18.34 -9.84
N GLU A 87 -33.04 -17.66 -8.95
CA GLU A 87 -32.62 -16.45 -8.24
C GLU A 87 -31.17 -16.60 -7.73
N MET A 88 -30.19 -16.29 -8.58
CA MET A 88 -28.92 -15.76 -8.10
C MET A 88 -29.15 -14.27 -7.92
N GLY A 89 -29.44 -13.93 -6.67
CA GLY A 89 -29.63 -12.55 -6.24
C GLY A 89 -28.55 -11.65 -6.82
N LEU A 90 -28.99 -10.50 -7.32
CA LEU A 90 -28.16 -9.33 -7.52
C LEU A 90 -27.13 -9.28 -6.39
N GLY A 91 -25.85 -9.43 -6.73
CA GLY A 91 -24.77 -9.13 -5.82
C GLY A 91 -25.06 -7.76 -5.25
N SER A 92 -25.20 -7.70 -3.93
CA SER A 92 -25.68 -6.48 -3.31
C SER A 92 -24.70 -5.37 -3.62
N HIS A 93 -25.10 -4.43 -4.48
CA HIS A 93 -24.35 -3.23 -4.84
C HIS A 93 -24.37 -2.23 -3.66
N PHE A 94 -24.18 -2.72 -2.43
CA PHE A 94 -23.87 -1.84 -1.31
C PHE A 94 -22.45 -1.32 -1.53
N PRO A 95 -22.23 0.00 -1.38
CA PRO A 95 -20.90 0.55 -1.42
C PRO A 95 -20.05 -0.10 -0.33
N VAL A 96 -18.95 -0.74 -0.72
CA VAL A 96 -17.98 -1.30 0.22
C VAL A 96 -17.29 -0.13 0.90
N LYS A 97 -17.50 0.01 2.21
CA LYS A 97 -16.78 0.97 3.03
C LYS A 97 -15.40 0.41 3.35
N TRP A 98 -14.36 1.05 2.84
CA TRP A 98 -12.98 0.75 3.20
C TRP A 98 -12.61 1.44 4.51
N ASP A 99 -11.89 0.73 5.37
CA ASP A 99 -11.32 1.26 6.61
C ASP A 99 -9.79 1.09 6.57
N LEU A 100 -9.07 2.03 7.19
CA LEU A 100 -7.63 1.92 7.39
C LEU A 100 -7.33 0.98 8.58
N GLY A 101 -6.35 0.09 8.40
CA GLY A 101 -5.77 -0.75 9.44
C GLY A 101 -6.76 -1.58 10.26
N LEU A 102 -6.35 -1.95 11.48
CA LEU A 102 -7.14 -2.73 12.44
C LEU A 102 -7.38 -1.89 13.70
N LYS A 103 -8.64 -1.63 14.03
CA LYS A 103 -9.02 -0.83 15.20
C LYS A 103 -9.16 -1.74 16.42
N SER A 104 -8.60 -1.32 17.55
CA SER A 104 -8.71 -2.04 18.82
C SER A 104 -8.98 -1.09 20.00
N TRP A 105 -9.70 -1.61 20.99
CA TRP A 105 -10.04 -0.92 22.25
C TRP A 105 -9.21 -1.40 23.45
N ALA A 106 -8.34 -2.39 23.26
CA ALA A 106 -7.52 -2.95 24.33
C ALA A 106 -6.38 -2.00 24.73
N ASP A 107 -5.74 -2.29 25.86
CA ASP A 107 -4.56 -1.54 26.31
C ASP A 107 -3.41 -1.70 25.29
N PRO A 108 -2.63 -0.63 25.00
CA PRO A 108 -1.53 -0.71 24.06
C PRO A 108 -0.52 -1.82 24.34
N CYS A 109 -0.27 -2.14 25.62
CA CYS A 109 0.65 -3.19 25.99
C CYS A 109 0.09 -4.57 25.62
N GLU A 110 -1.23 -4.78 25.80
CA GLU A 110 -1.92 -6.01 25.40
C GLU A 110 -1.95 -6.17 23.87
N ILE A 111 -2.23 -5.07 23.15
CA ILE A 111 -2.21 -5.07 21.68
C ILE A 111 -0.81 -5.43 21.19
N MET A 112 0.23 -4.75 21.67
CA MET A 112 1.59 -5.02 21.24
C MET A 112 2.06 -6.43 21.63
N ALA A 113 1.66 -6.96 22.79
CA ALA A 113 1.95 -8.33 23.17
C ALA A 113 1.34 -9.35 22.22
N GLU A 114 0.07 -9.16 21.82
CA GLU A 114 -0.58 -10.05 20.85
C GLU A 114 0.03 -9.90 19.45
N VAL A 115 0.38 -8.69 19.03
CA VAL A 115 1.11 -8.45 17.77
C VAL A 115 2.41 -9.25 17.74
N LEU A 116 3.23 -9.16 18.78
CA LEU A 116 4.51 -9.88 18.86
C LEU A 116 4.32 -11.40 18.83
N LYS A 117 3.28 -11.90 19.50
CA LYS A 117 2.92 -13.31 19.47
C LYS A 117 2.50 -13.78 18.08
N VAL A 118 1.65 -13.04 17.38
CA VAL A 118 1.25 -13.37 15.99
C VAL A 118 2.44 -13.33 15.04
N LEU A 119 3.33 -12.33 15.17
CA LEU A 119 4.56 -12.27 14.38
C LEU A 119 5.44 -13.50 14.60
N GLN A 120 5.52 -14.00 15.85
CA GLN A 120 6.24 -15.23 16.17
C GLN A 120 5.61 -16.46 15.51
N GLU A 121 4.28 -16.59 15.59
CA GLU A 121 3.52 -17.70 14.98
C GLU A 121 3.66 -17.74 13.45
N LEU A 122 3.79 -16.57 12.81
CA LEU A 122 4.00 -16.44 11.37
C LEU A 122 5.47 -16.55 10.93
N ASN A 123 6.41 -16.83 11.85
CA ASN A 123 7.85 -16.86 11.61
C ASN A 123 8.38 -15.55 10.97
N VAL A 124 7.81 -14.41 11.37
CA VAL A 124 8.30 -13.09 10.96
C VAL A 124 9.50 -12.73 11.83
N PHE A 125 10.51 -12.09 11.26
CA PHE A 125 11.61 -11.49 12.01
C PHE A 125 11.31 -10.01 12.22
N TRP A 126 11.48 -9.50 13.43
CA TRP A 126 11.23 -8.08 13.71
C TRP A 126 12.33 -7.46 14.56
N LYS A 127 12.44 -6.13 14.43
CA LYS A 127 13.20 -5.28 15.35
C LYS A 127 12.30 -4.13 15.81
N GLN A 128 12.40 -3.80 17.09
CA GLN A 128 11.69 -2.67 17.66
C GLN A 128 12.40 -1.37 17.30
N ILE A 129 11.65 -0.39 16.78
CA ILE A 129 12.17 0.96 16.44
C ILE A 129 11.63 2.04 17.38
N GLY A 130 10.59 1.74 18.15
CA GLY A 130 9.99 2.61 19.16
C GLY A 130 9.03 1.82 20.04
N HIS A 131 8.38 2.47 21.01
CA HIS A 131 7.45 1.79 21.93
C HIS A 131 6.29 1.08 21.21
N TYR A 132 5.88 1.60 20.05
CA TYR A 132 4.71 1.16 19.29
C TYR A 132 5.02 0.85 17.82
N GLY A 133 6.30 0.77 17.47
CA GLY A 133 6.77 0.66 16.09
C GLY A 133 7.73 -0.51 15.91
N LEU A 134 7.50 -1.33 14.89
CA LEU A 134 8.30 -2.50 14.54
C LEU A 134 8.69 -2.44 13.06
N LYS A 135 9.94 -2.82 12.76
CA LYS A 135 10.38 -3.17 11.40
C LYS A 135 10.42 -4.67 11.27
N CYS A 136 9.70 -5.18 10.28
CA CYS A 136 9.48 -6.60 10.08
C CYS A 136 10.07 -7.05 8.75
N ARG A 137 10.59 -8.27 8.75
CA ARG A 137 11.06 -8.99 7.58
C ARG A 137 10.44 -10.37 7.61
N TRP A 138 9.69 -10.69 6.58
CA TRP A 138 9.09 -11.99 6.40
C TRP A 138 9.64 -12.64 5.13
N PHE A 139 9.96 -13.91 5.25
CA PHE A 139 10.17 -14.80 4.14
C PHE A 139 9.26 -15.99 4.42
N PRO A 140 8.35 -16.35 3.49
CA PRO A 140 7.67 -17.63 3.56
C PRO A 140 8.79 -18.66 3.45
N GLY A 141 9.18 -19.25 4.59
CA GLY A 141 10.12 -20.35 4.58
C GLY A 141 9.59 -21.38 3.60
N PHE A 142 10.48 -22.03 2.83
CA PHE A 142 10.12 -23.30 2.22
C PHE A 142 9.61 -24.16 3.37
N THR A 143 8.31 -24.41 3.38
CA THR A 143 7.69 -25.32 4.33
C THR A 143 8.49 -26.61 4.25
N ASN A 144 9.07 -27.04 5.37
CA ASN A 144 9.79 -28.30 5.48
C ASN A 144 8.81 -29.46 5.25
N HIS A 145 8.42 -29.69 4.00
CA HIS A 145 7.86 -30.95 3.55
C HIS A 145 9.02 -31.75 2.97
N PRO A 146 9.49 -32.82 3.64
CA PRO A 146 10.55 -33.65 3.11
C PRO A 146 10.07 -34.62 2.01
N GLU A 147 8.88 -34.43 1.44
CA GLU A 147 8.31 -35.40 0.51
C GLU A 147 7.53 -34.74 -0.62
N SER A 148 7.97 -35.07 -1.85
CA SER A 148 7.30 -34.92 -3.15
C SER A 148 7.71 -33.69 -3.99
N LEU A 149 8.24 -33.77 -5.21
CA LEU A 149 9.05 -34.74 -5.96
C LEU A 149 9.27 -34.07 -7.34
N VAL A 150 10.54 -33.98 -7.76
CA VAL A 150 11.07 -33.97 -9.15
C VAL A 150 10.77 -32.79 -10.10
N ASN A 151 11.85 -32.36 -10.79
CA ASN A 151 11.96 -31.53 -12.02
C ASN A 151 11.89 -30.00 -11.84
N GLU A 152 12.86 -29.16 -12.25
CA GLU A 152 14.11 -29.32 -12.99
C GLU A 152 15.11 -28.19 -12.67
N HIS A 153 16.40 -28.51 -12.87
CA HIS A 153 17.56 -27.64 -13.08
C HIS A 153 18.02 -26.68 -11.97
N LEU A 154 18.86 -27.24 -11.09
CA LEU A 154 19.95 -26.50 -10.43
C LEU A 154 21.06 -26.17 -11.47
N PRO A 155 21.73 -25.02 -11.31
CA PRO A 155 23.19 -24.99 -11.34
C PRO A 155 23.68 -25.13 -9.90
N ALA A 156 24.43 -26.20 -9.68
CA ALA A 156 25.24 -26.39 -8.49
C ALA A 156 26.20 -25.20 -8.35
N ASP A 157 26.13 -24.51 -7.21
CA ASP A 157 27.28 -24.21 -6.36
C ASP A 157 26.83 -23.27 -5.24
N LEU A 158 26.81 -23.80 -4.01
CA LEU A 158 27.58 -23.29 -2.87
C LEU A 158 27.07 -23.98 -1.60
N SER A 159 27.73 -25.11 -1.34
CA SER A 159 27.79 -25.84 -0.09
C SER A 159 27.90 -24.91 1.13
N PHE A 160 27.07 -25.20 2.13
CA PHE A 160 27.18 -24.77 3.52
C PHE A 160 28.64 -24.74 4.00
N GLY A 161 29.13 -23.53 4.27
CA GLY A 161 30.38 -23.27 4.98
C GLY A 161 30.07 -22.52 6.26
N HIS A 162 30.07 -23.25 7.38
CA HIS A 162 30.05 -22.67 8.72
C HIS A 162 31.34 -21.87 8.92
N ASN A 163 31.29 -20.53 8.87
CA ASN A 163 32.39 -19.66 9.29
C ASN A 163 31.83 -18.36 9.89
N SER A 164 31.93 -18.25 11.20
CA SER A 164 31.84 -17.00 11.94
C SER A 164 33.04 -16.11 11.58
N ALA A 165 32.83 -15.07 10.78
CA ALA A 165 33.70 -13.89 10.75
C ALA A 165 33.04 -12.75 9.96
N ILE A 166 32.68 -11.69 10.69
CA ILE A 166 32.65 -10.26 10.30
C ILE A 166 32.75 -9.99 8.78
N LEU A 167 31.64 -9.59 8.14
CA LEU A 167 31.66 -8.84 6.88
C LEU A 167 30.48 -7.87 6.80
N ASN A 168 30.84 -6.59 6.84
CA ASN A 168 30.24 -5.40 6.21
C ASN A 168 28.74 -5.42 5.88
N GLU A 169 28.04 -4.50 6.56
CA GLU A 169 26.90 -3.77 6.01
C GLU A 169 27.29 -3.24 4.61
N GLU A 170 26.39 -3.35 3.62
CA GLU A 170 26.58 -2.92 2.21
C GLU A 170 26.98 -4.01 1.18
N TYR A 171 26.33 -5.17 1.25
CA TYR A 171 26.05 -5.92 0.02
C TYR A 171 24.60 -6.41 0.05
N ASP A 172 23.85 -6.05 -1.00
CA ASP A 172 22.49 -6.50 -1.24
C ASP A 172 22.55 -8.01 -1.49
N VAL A 173 22.55 -8.79 -0.40
CA VAL A 173 22.34 -10.24 -0.39
C VAL A 173 21.14 -10.47 -1.29
N VAL A 174 21.42 -11.09 -2.45
CA VAL A 174 20.46 -11.60 -3.44
C VAL A 174 19.11 -11.74 -2.78
N MET A 175 18.25 -10.74 -3.01
CA MET A 175 16.94 -10.74 -2.38
C MET A 175 16.28 -12.03 -2.80
N SER A 176 16.04 -12.93 -1.85
CA SER A 176 15.11 -14.02 -2.08
C SER A 176 13.84 -13.36 -2.63
N PRO A 177 13.40 -13.69 -3.86
CA PRO A 177 12.36 -12.94 -4.57
C PRO A 177 11.04 -12.89 -3.78
N ASN A 178 10.91 -13.76 -2.78
CA ASN A 178 9.76 -13.91 -1.91
C ASN A 178 9.99 -13.28 -0.51
N THR A 179 10.86 -12.28 -0.37
CA THR A 179 11.00 -11.54 0.90
C THR A 179 10.15 -10.29 0.91
N VAL A 180 9.38 -10.12 1.98
CA VAL A 180 8.60 -8.92 2.27
C VAL A 180 9.23 -8.18 3.45
N LYS A 181 9.46 -6.88 3.29
CA LYS A 181 9.80 -5.96 4.39
C LYS A 181 8.62 -5.04 4.61
N PHE A 182 8.19 -4.90 5.86
CA PHE A 182 7.04 -4.08 6.22
C PHE A 182 7.25 -3.48 7.61
N GLU A 183 6.45 -2.47 7.92
CA GLU A 183 6.43 -1.78 9.19
C GLU A 183 5.09 -2.02 9.87
N VAL A 184 5.12 -2.18 11.19
CA VAL A 184 3.91 -2.27 12.02
C VAL A 184 3.95 -1.09 12.97
N GLN A 185 2.86 -0.34 13.01
CA GLN A 185 2.78 0.85 13.85
C GLN A 185 1.41 0.93 14.53
N LEU A 186 1.42 1.15 15.85
CA LEU A 186 0.21 1.44 16.62
C LEU A 186 0.05 2.95 16.76
N TYR A 187 -1.13 3.45 16.43
CA TYR A 187 -1.52 4.86 16.53
C TYR A 187 -2.66 5.03 17.52
N LYS A 188 -2.71 6.18 18.20
CA LYS A 188 -3.86 6.61 18.97
C LYS A 188 -4.79 7.44 18.09
N THR A 189 -6.07 7.09 18.05
CA THR A 189 -7.12 7.86 17.36
C THR A 189 -7.77 8.87 18.30
N GLU A 190 -8.48 9.86 17.75
CA GLU A 190 -9.22 10.88 18.51
C GLU A 190 -10.27 10.28 19.45
N SER A 191 -10.77 9.08 19.13
CA SER A 191 -11.81 8.39 19.90
C SER A 191 -11.30 7.54 21.06
N GLU A 192 -10.08 7.77 21.55
CA GLU A 192 -9.39 6.94 22.56
C GLU A 192 -9.24 5.46 22.16
N LYS A 193 -9.34 5.16 20.86
CA LYS A 193 -9.10 3.82 20.29
C LYS A 193 -7.71 3.77 19.68
N TYR A 194 -7.17 2.57 19.60
CA TYR A 194 -5.91 2.33 18.92
C TYR A 194 -6.14 1.79 17.51
N LEU A 195 -5.26 2.18 16.60
CA LEU A 195 -5.24 1.73 15.21
C LEU A 195 -3.89 1.07 14.94
N LEU A 196 -3.93 -0.21 14.61
CA LEU A 196 -2.77 -0.97 14.15
C LEU A 196 -2.69 -0.89 12.63
N ASP A 197 -1.58 -0.36 12.14
CA ASP A 197 -1.28 -0.22 10.71
C ASP A 197 -0.14 -1.16 10.30
N LEU A 198 -0.26 -1.72 9.09
CA LEU A 198 0.75 -2.56 8.47
C LEU A 198 1.13 -1.94 7.12
N GLN A 199 2.36 -1.45 6.99
CA GLN A 199 2.83 -0.75 5.81
C GLN A 199 3.93 -1.53 5.10
N ARG A 200 3.69 -1.94 3.85
CA ARG A 200 4.72 -2.58 3.01
C ARG A 200 5.81 -1.57 2.65
N VAL A 201 7.07 -1.93 2.92
CA VAL A 201 8.26 -1.15 2.56
C VAL A 201 8.90 -1.69 1.27
N LYS A 202 9.08 -3.02 1.18
CA LYS A 202 9.69 -3.69 0.02
C LYS A 202 9.12 -5.10 -0.16
N GLY A 203 9.18 -5.63 -1.39
CA GLY A 203 8.77 -7.00 -1.73
C GLY A 203 7.43 -7.09 -2.45
N PRO A 204 7.02 -8.31 -2.87
CA PRO A 204 5.82 -8.54 -3.67
C PRO A 204 4.53 -8.12 -2.95
N GLN A 205 3.62 -7.45 -3.67
CA GLN A 205 2.36 -6.92 -3.13
C GLN A 205 1.40 -8.04 -2.70
N LEU A 206 1.20 -9.05 -3.55
CA LEU A 206 0.28 -10.15 -3.25
C LEU A 206 0.75 -10.93 -2.02
N LEU A 207 2.06 -11.19 -1.93
CA LEU A 207 2.64 -11.88 -0.79
C LEU A 207 2.45 -11.09 0.53
N PHE A 208 2.54 -9.76 0.46
CA PHE A 208 2.22 -8.91 1.61
C PHE A 208 0.73 -8.95 1.99
N LEU A 209 -0.18 -9.04 1.01
CA LEU A 209 -1.61 -9.20 1.28
C LEU A 209 -1.92 -10.55 1.93
N ASP A 210 -1.29 -11.63 1.47
CA ASP A 210 -1.40 -12.95 2.09
C ASP A 210 -0.94 -12.93 3.55
N LEU A 211 0.19 -12.26 3.82
CA LEU A 211 0.68 -12.01 5.17
C LEU A 211 -0.33 -11.23 6.01
N CYS A 212 -0.90 -10.14 5.48
CA CYS A 212 -1.90 -9.34 6.19
C CYS A 212 -3.16 -10.15 6.52
N ALA A 213 -3.61 -11.00 5.59
CA ALA A 213 -4.73 -11.90 5.82
C ALA A 213 -4.43 -12.93 6.92
N ALA A 214 -3.25 -13.57 6.87
CA ALA A 214 -2.80 -14.51 7.89
C ALA A 214 -2.64 -13.85 9.28
N PHE A 215 -2.04 -12.66 9.31
CA PHE A 215 -1.89 -11.85 10.52
C PHE A 215 -3.25 -11.50 11.14
N ARG A 216 -4.18 -10.98 10.33
CA ARG A 216 -5.53 -10.64 10.79
C ARG A 216 -6.30 -11.86 11.29
N ALA A 217 -6.12 -13.03 10.68
CA ALA A 217 -6.79 -14.26 11.11
C ALA A 217 -6.32 -14.76 12.48
N GLN A 218 -5.07 -14.45 12.87
CA GLN A 218 -4.49 -14.86 14.15
C GLN A 218 -4.63 -13.80 15.25
N LEU A 219 -4.78 -12.52 14.90
CA LEU A 219 -4.90 -11.42 15.86
C LEU A 219 -6.23 -11.52 16.62
N ARG A 220 -6.16 -11.73 17.94
CA ARG A 220 -7.34 -11.93 18.81
C ARG A 220 -7.82 -10.66 19.50
N VAL A 221 -7.04 -9.59 19.44
CA VAL A 221 -7.27 -8.34 20.17
C VAL A 221 -7.73 -7.27 19.18
N LEU A 222 -9.05 -7.23 18.94
CA LEU A 222 -9.76 -6.20 18.17
C LEU A 222 -10.90 -5.63 19.03
#